data_AF-A0A2X3BL35-F1
#
_entry.id   AF-A0A2X3BL35-F1
#
_cell.length_a   1.000
_cell.length_b   1.000
_cell.length_c   1.000
_cell.angle_alpha   90.00
_cell.angle_beta   90.00
_cell.angle_gamma   90.00
#
_symmetry.space_group_name_H-M   'P 1'
#
loop_
_entity.id
_entity.type
_entity.pdbx_description
1 polymer ?
#
loop_
_entity_poly.entity_id
_entity_poly.type
_entity_poly.pdbx_seq_one_letter_code
_entity_poly.pdbx_strand_id
1 'polypeptide(L)'
;MIIMTHLEEYYQNKPYPFFIVHMIAIVGFVALLITSLIMLVAHNSGTAVIVIHKLSSWLLMIGLVISGVEALVVKLFAPSAKRKPFGYRIPVLKEITTRQEVAIYTTYCVLSWALLPIVFIFAFLSGMGAVGISSPVLPFHTMDPGLLAHFHHISGALFVIMIILHVALSVPARRAREKANQAISSNN
;
A
#
# COMPACT_ATOMS: atom_id res chain seq x y z
N MET A 1 3.21 0.90 -29.61
CA MET A 1 2.79 1.88 -28.57
C MET A 1 2.61 1.18 -27.22
N ILE A 2 3.24 1.66 -26.12
CA ILE A 2 3.11 1.04 -24.78
C ILE A 2 1.68 1.26 -24.27
N ILE A 3 0.92 0.20 -23.97
CA ILE A 3 -0.42 0.35 -23.36
C ILE A 3 -0.24 0.75 -21.89
N MET A 4 -0.45 2.02 -21.61
CA MET A 4 -0.41 2.59 -20.26
C MET A 4 -1.83 2.89 -19.78
N THR A 5 -2.06 2.76 -18.47
CA THR A 5 -3.27 3.34 -17.88
C THR A 5 -3.16 4.85 -17.87
N HIS A 6 -4.29 5.57 -17.84
CA HIS A 6 -4.27 7.03 -17.73
C HIS A 6 -3.50 7.51 -16.48
N LEU A 7 -3.56 6.74 -15.40
CA LEU A 7 -2.80 6.98 -14.17
C LEU A 7 -1.29 6.89 -14.38
N GLU A 8 -0.82 5.91 -15.16
CA GLU A 8 0.60 5.77 -15.44
C GLU A 8 1.11 6.76 -16.48
N GLU A 9 0.29 7.12 -17.47
CA GLU A 9 0.58 8.23 -18.39
C GLU A 9 0.71 9.54 -17.61
N TYR A 10 -0.19 9.78 -16.66
CA TYR A 10 -0.08 10.90 -15.72
C TYR A 10 1.20 10.84 -14.89
N TYR A 11 1.53 9.69 -14.30
CA TYR A 11 2.75 9.54 -13.50
C TYR A 11 4.05 9.56 -14.32
N GLN A 12 4.02 9.20 -15.60
CA GLN A 12 5.19 9.41 -16.47
C GLN A 12 5.40 10.89 -16.77
N ASN A 13 4.32 11.62 -17.00
CA ASN A 13 4.37 13.06 -17.30
C ASN A 13 4.57 13.91 -16.03
N LYS A 14 4.17 13.40 -14.86
CA LYS A 14 4.24 14.03 -13.54
C LYS A 14 4.67 13.00 -12.50
N PRO A 15 5.94 12.54 -12.51
CA PRO A 15 6.40 11.48 -11.61
C PRO A 15 6.57 11.96 -10.16
N TYR A 16 6.80 13.25 -9.98
CA TYR A 16 7.22 13.83 -8.71
C TYR A 16 6.20 13.64 -7.57
N PRO A 17 4.88 13.88 -7.73
CA PRO A 17 3.93 13.75 -6.62
C PRO A 17 3.84 12.33 -6.06
N PHE A 18 3.65 11.33 -6.92
CA PHE A 18 3.62 9.92 -6.52
C PHE A 18 4.95 9.47 -5.92
N PHE A 19 6.07 9.83 -6.55
CA PHE A 19 7.40 9.45 -6.06
C PHE A 19 7.68 10.03 -4.66
N ILE A 20 7.39 11.31 -4.45
CA ILE A 20 7.59 11.98 -3.15
C ILE A 20 6.74 11.32 -2.08
N VAL A 21 5.45 11.11 -2.33
CA VAL A 21 4.55 10.47 -1.36
C VAL A 21 5.01 9.05 -1.04
N HIS A 22 5.45 8.28 -2.04
CA HIS A 22 5.98 6.94 -1.82
C HIS A 22 7.29 6.94 -1.02
N MET A 23 8.22 7.86 -1.28
CA MET A 23 9.46 7.99 -0.51
C MET A 23 9.18 8.40 0.95
N ILE A 24 8.26 9.33 1.18
CA ILE A 24 7.81 9.72 2.52
C ILE A 24 7.21 8.51 3.25
N ALA A 25 6.41 7.70 2.56
CA ALA A 25 5.84 6.49 3.12
C ALA A 25 6.93 5.47 3.50
N ILE A 26 7.99 5.31 2.70
CA ILE A 26 9.13 4.44 3.06
C ILE A 26 9.80 4.93 4.34
N VAL A 27 10.10 6.23 4.45
CA VAL A 27 10.73 6.81 5.66
C VAL A 27 9.83 6.62 6.88
N GLY A 28 8.53 6.90 6.73
CA GLY A 28 7.54 6.67 7.78
C GLY A 28 7.46 5.21 8.21
N PHE A 29 7.47 4.27 7.25
CA PHE A 29 7.46 2.85 7.52
C PHE A 29 8.70 2.37 8.26
N VAL A 30 9.89 2.83 7.88
CA VAL A 30 11.15 2.48 8.58
C VAL A 30 11.11 2.92 10.04
N ALA A 31 10.68 4.16 10.30
CA ALA A 31 10.52 4.66 11.67
C ALA A 31 9.47 3.87 12.46
N LEU A 32 8.34 3.53 11.82
CA LEU A 32 7.30 2.69 12.41
C LEU A 32 7.84 1.29 12.76
N LEU A 33 8.59 0.66 11.87
CA LEU A 33 9.16 -0.67 12.08
C LEU A 33 10.17 -0.68 13.23
N ILE A 34 11.11 0.27 13.24
CA ILE A 34 12.12 0.38 14.31
C ILE A 34 11.44 0.58 15.66
N THR A 35 10.50 1.52 15.75
CA THR A 35 9.78 1.77 17.01
C THR A 35 8.94 0.59 17.45
N SER A 36 8.32 -0.15 16.51
CA SER A 36 7.57 -1.38 16.83
C SER A 36 8.49 -2.46 17.40
N LEU A 37 9.67 -2.64 16.81
CA LEU A 37 10.66 -3.61 17.30
C LEU A 37 11.16 -3.24 18.69
N ILE A 38 11.44 -1.96 18.94
CA ILE A 38 11.83 -1.48 20.28
C ILE A 38 10.72 -1.77 21.29
N MET A 39 9.46 -1.45 20.98
CA MET A 39 8.33 -1.72 21.88
C MET A 39 8.06 -3.21 22.10
N LEU A 40 8.44 -4.07 21.15
CA LEU A 40 8.31 -5.52 21.27
C LEU A 40 9.35 -6.11 22.24
N VAL A 41 10.57 -5.57 22.25
CA VAL A 41 11.69 -6.15 23.03
C VAL A 41 11.98 -5.41 24.33
N ALA A 42 11.64 -4.12 24.43
CA ALA A 42 11.95 -3.28 25.57
C ALA A 42 10.71 -3.06 26.44
N HIS A 43 10.73 -3.62 27.65
CA HIS A 43 9.63 -3.53 28.61
C HIS A 43 9.29 -2.08 29.04
N ASN A 44 10.21 -1.14 28.83
CA ASN A 44 10.06 0.30 29.06
C ASN A 44 10.66 1.09 27.87
N SER A 45 10.02 1.01 26.70
CA SER A 45 10.45 1.73 25.48
C SER A 45 10.46 3.26 25.61
N GLY A 46 9.86 3.81 26.68
CA GLY A 46 9.80 5.26 26.94
C GLY A 46 8.80 6.00 26.05
N THR A 47 8.36 7.17 26.52
CA THR A 47 7.33 7.98 25.85
C THR A 47 7.73 8.42 24.44
N ALA A 48 9.02 8.70 24.22
CA ALA A 48 9.52 9.16 22.92
C ALA A 48 9.30 8.13 21.80
N VAL A 49 9.52 6.84 22.08
CA VAL A 49 9.33 5.76 21.09
C VAL A 49 7.85 5.63 20.71
N ILE A 50 6.95 5.71 21.70
CA ILE A 50 5.49 5.68 21.47
C ILE A 50 5.05 6.88 20.63
N VAL A 51 5.57 8.08 20.91
CA VAL A 51 5.25 9.28 20.15
C VAL A 51 5.72 9.16 18.70
N ILE A 52 6.96 8.70 18.47
CA ILE A 52 7.48 8.50 17.11
C ILE A 52 6.63 7.46 16.37
N HIS A 53 6.30 6.33 17.00
CA HIS A 53 5.45 5.31 16.40
C HIS A 53 4.10 5.87 15.94
N LYS A 54 3.44 6.69 16.78
CA LYS A 54 2.19 7.37 16.45
C LYS A 54 2.35 8.34 15.28
N LEU A 55 3.37 9.19 15.32
CA LEU A 55 3.64 10.16 14.25
C LEU A 55 3.92 9.48 12.91
N SER A 56 4.73 8.42 12.91
CA SER A 56 5.01 7.60 11.73
C SER A 56 3.75 6.92 11.19
N SER A 57 2.88 6.43 12.07
CA SER A 57 1.58 5.85 11.69
C SER A 57 0.67 6.88 11.02
N TRP A 58 0.59 8.11 11.57
CA TRP A 58 -0.16 9.20 10.96
C TRP A 58 0.43 9.63 9.61
N LEU A 59 1.76 9.70 9.50
CA LEU A 59 2.43 10.02 8.24
C LEU A 59 2.08 9.01 7.15
N LEU A 60 2.06 7.71 7.47
CA LEU A 60 1.64 6.65 6.56
C LEU A 60 0.15 6.77 6.18
N MET A 61 -0.73 7.09 7.13
CA MET A 61 -2.16 7.29 6.86
C MET A 61 -2.40 8.47 5.93
N ILE A 62 -1.76 9.61 6.20
CA ILE A 62 -1.85 10.80 5.34
C ILE A 62 -1.32 10.47 3.95
N GLY A 63 -0.16 9.81 3.85
CA GLY A 63 0.41 9.36 2.58
C GLY A 63 -0.53 8.45 1.80
N LEU A 64 -1.15 7.48 2.47
CA LEU A 64 -2.14 6.58 1.87
C LEU A 64 -3.35 7.35 1.33
N VAL A 65 -3.89 8.29 2.11
CA VAL A 65 -5.04 9.12 1.68
C VAL A 65 -4.65 9.99 0.48
N ILE A 66 -3.49 10.64 0.50
CA ILE A 66 -3.01 11.46 -0.63
C ILE A 66 -2.89 10.60 -1.89
N SER A 67 -2.24 9.43 -1.81
CA SER A 67 -2.13 8.51 -2.96
C SER A 67 -3.49 8.02 -3.45
N GLY A 68 -4.42 7.71 -2.54
CA GLY A 68 -5.77 7.27 -2.89
C GLY A 68 -6.58 8.37 -3.59
N VAL A 69 -6.53 9.59 -3.06
CA VAL A 69 -7.19 10.78 -3.65
C VAL A 69 -6.59 11.09 -5.02
N GLU A 70 -5.26 11.10 -5.14
CA GLU A 70 -4.60 11.34 -6.42
C GLU A 70 -5.01 10.30 -7.46
N ALA A 71 -4.96 9.01 -7.12
CA ALA A 71 -5.41 7.94 -8.01
C ALA A 71 -6.87 8.14 -8.44
N LEU A 72 -7.75 8.47 -7.48
CA LEU A 72 -9.17 8.71 -7.74
C LEU A 72 -9.37 9.90 -8.68
N VAL A 73 -8.75 11.05 -8.41
CA VAL A 73 -8.82 12.27 -9.22
C VAL A 73 -8.36 11.95 -10.64
N VAL A 74 -7.18 11.35 -10.81
CA VAL A 74 -6.64 11.02 -12.13
C VAL A 74 -7.56 10.06 -12.91
N LYS A 75 -8.27 9.17 -12.21
CA LYS A 75 -9.25 8.28 -12.84
C LYS A 75 -10.56 9.00 -13.21
N LEU A 76 -11.07 9.88 -12.35
CA LEU A 76 -12.30 10.63 -12.60
C LEU A 76 -12.17 11.53 -13.84
N PHE A 77 -11.00 12.15 -14.00
CA PHE A 77 -10.68 13.01 -15.14
C PHE A 77 -10.13 12.26 -16.37
N ALA A 78 -10.00 10.93 -16.30
CA ALA A 78 -9.64 10.13 -17.47
C ALA A 78 -10.82 10.09 -18.47
N PRO A 79 -10.56 10.22 -19.79
CA PRO A 79 -11.57 10.00 -20.83
C PRO A 79 -12.27 8.65 -20.62
N SER A 80 -13.57 8.55 -20.86
CA SER A 80 -14.37 7.34 -20.58
C SER A 80 -13.75 6.08 -21.18
N ALA A 81 -13.23 6.16 -22.41
CA ALA A 81 -12.55 5.08 -23.11
C ALA A 81 -11.23 4.59 -22.44
N LYS A 82 -10.63 5.41 -21.57
CA LYS A 82 -9.38 5.12 -20.83
C LYS A 82 -9.61 4.79 -19.34
N ARG A 83 -10.85 4.82 -18.83
CA ARG A 83 -11.18 4.50 -17.43
C ARG A 83 -11.04 2.99 -17.15
N LYS A 84 -9.83 2.53 -16.84
CA LYS A 84 -9.54 1.15 -16.42
C LYS A 84 -9.62 0.99 -14.88
N PRO A 85 -9.79 -0.24 -14.35
CA PRO A 85 -9.73 -0.50 -12.91
C PRO A 85 -8.39 -0.06 -12.29
N PHE A 86 -8.39 0.31 -11.01
CA PHE A 86 -7.16 0.73 -10.30
C PHE A 86 -6.13 -0.39 -10.28
N GLY A 87 -4.86 -0.06 -10.53
CA GLY A 87 -3.74 -0.99 -10.39
C GLY A 87 -3.70 -2.17 -11.37
N TYR A 88 -4.71 -2.37 -12.21
CA TYR A 88 -4.87 -3.55 -13.05
C TYR A 88 -4.80 -3.22 -14.54
N ARG A 89 -3.74 -3.70 -15.21
CA ARG A 89 -3.63 -3.63 -16.66
C ARG A 89 -4.23 -4.88 -17.31
N ILE A 90 -5.55 -4.88 -17.52
CA ILE A 90 -6.25 -5.98 -18.22
C ILE A 90 -5.59 -6.34 -19.57
N PRO A 91 -5.13 -5.38 -20.40
CA PRO A 91 -4.45 -5.75 -21.65
C PRO A 91 -3.07 -6.36 -21.45
N VAL A 92 -2.30 -5.96 -20.42
CA VAL A 92 -1.00 -6.58 -20.13
C VAL A 92 -1.19 -8.03 -19.69
N LEU A 93 -2.20 -8.30 -18.87
CA LEU A 93 -2.53 -9.67 -18.42
C LEU A 93 -2.80 -10.62 -19.58
N LYS A 94 -3.42 -10.15 -20.66
CA LYS A 94 -3.71 -10.95 -21.86
C LYS A 94 -2.45 -11.30 -22.66
N GLU A 95 -1.40 -10.51 -22.51
CA GLU A 95 -0.17 -10.57 -23.30
C GLU A 95 0.99 -11.20 -22.52
N ILE A 96 0.80 -11.49 -21.24
CA ILE A 96 1.72 -12.30 -20.46
C ILE A 96 1.55 -13.77 -20.88
N THR A 97 2.64 -14.38 -21.33
CA THR A 97 2.63 -15.70 -21.96
C THR A 97 2.64 -16.86 -20.96
N THR A 98 3.13 -16.64 -19.73
CA THR A 98 3.25 -17.71 -18.73
C THR A 98 2.27 -17.53 -17.56
N ARG A 99 1.66 -18.65 -17.12
CA ARG A 99 0.76 -18.65 -15.96
C ARG A 99 1.43 -18.13 -14.68
N GLN A 100 2.74 -18.39 -14.53
CA GLN A 100 3.53 -17.93 -13.39
C GLN A 100 3.65 -16.40 -13.38
N GLU A 101 4.00 -15.78 -14.52
CA GLU A 101 4.11 -14.32 -14.60
C GLU A 101 2.75 -13.62 -14.41
N VAL A 102 1.66 -14.23 -14.90
CA VAL A 102 0.29 -13.77 -14.63
C VAL A 102 0.02 -13.77 -13.13
N ALA A 103 0.32 -14.87 -12.44
CA ALA A 103 0.12 -14.98 -10.99
C ALA A 103 0.96 -13.96 -10.22
N ILE A 104 2.23 -13.79 -10.57
CA ILE A 104 3.14 -12.81 -9.94
C ILE A 104 2.60 -11.38 -10.11
N TYR A 105 2.26 -10.98 -11.34
CA TYR A 105 1.79 -9.64 -11.63
C TYR A 105 0.44 -9.35 -10.94
N THR A 106 -0.50 -10.30 -11.03
CA THR A 106 -1.82 -10.22 -10.38
C THR A 106 -1.68 -10.09 -8.87
N THR A 107 -0.88 -10.97 -8.25
CA THR A 107 -0.64 -10.97 -6.80
C THR A 107 -0.01 -9.65 -6.37
N TYR A 108 1.01 -9.17 -7.07
CA TYR A 108 1.63 -7.87 -6.80
C TYR A 108 0.59 -6.74 -6.86
N CYS A 109 -0.24 -6.69 -7.90
CA CYS A 109 -1.26 -5.65 -8.05
C CYS A 109 -2.30 -5.67 -6.92
N VAL A 110 -2.85 -6.85 -6.58
CA VAL A 110 -3.85 -7.00 -5.49
C VAL A 110 -3.24 -6.63 -4.14
N LEU A 111 -2.03 -7.13 -3.88
CA LEU A 111 -1.30 -6.84 -2.66
C LEU A 111 -1.07 -5.34 -2.48
N SER A 112 -0.61 -4.67 -3.54
CA SER A 112 -0.23 -3.25 -3.50
C SER A 112 -1.42 -2.30 -3.41
N TRP A 113 -2.49 -2.57 -4.16
CA TRP A 113 -3.61 -1.63 -4.31
C TRP A 113 -4.79 -1.90 -3.38
N ALA A 114 -4.93 -3.13 -2.87
CA ALA A 114 -6.07 -3.49 -2.04
C ALA A 114 -5.61 -3.96 -0.65
N LEU A 115 -4.86 -5.05 -0.59
CA LEU A 115 -4.61 -5.71 0.68
C LEU A 115 -3.74 -4.87 1.62
N LEU A 116 -2.64 -4.27 1.14
CA LEU A 116 -1.77 -3.42 1.95
C LEU A 116 -2.53 -2.23 2.56
N PRO A 117 -3.26 -1.41 1.79
CA PRO A 117 -4.11 -0.35 2.34
C PRO A 117 -5.09 -0.85 3.40
N ILE A 118 -5.80 -1.94 3.13
CA ILE A 118 -6.82 -2.47 4.02
C ILE A 118 -6.20 -2.91 5.35
N VAL A 119 -5.14 -3.72 5.32
CA VAL A 119 -4.48 -4.22 6.53
C VAL A 119 -3.86 -3.07 7.32
N PHE A 120 -3.27 -2.09 6.64
CA PHE A 120 -2.76 -0.89 7.30
C PHE A 120 -3.86 -0.09 8.01
N ILE A 121 -5.01 0.12 7.36
CA ILE A 121 -6.16 0.81 7.98
C ILE A 121 -6.62 0.07 9.24
N PHE A 122 -6.72 -1.27 9.18
CA PHE A 122 -7.08 -2.06 10.36
C PHE A 122 -6.06 -1.94 11.49
N ALA A 123 -4.76 -2.02 11.20
CA ALA A 123 -3.70 -1.85 12.19
C ALA A 123 -3.70 -0.43 12.79
N PHE A 124 -3.93 0.59 11.96
CA PHE A 124 -4.00 1.97 12.40
C PHE A 124 -5.19 2.23 13.32
N LEU A 125 -6.39 1.80 12.92
CA LEU A 125 -7.62 2.00 13.69
C LEU A 125 -7.60 1.21 15.00
N SER A 126 -7.08 -0.02 14.99
CA SER A 126 -6.91 -0.80 16.22
C SER A 126 -5.87 -0.17 17.16
N GLY A 127 -4.79 0.41 16.61
CA GLY A 127 -3.80 1.16 17.38
C GLY A 127 -4.37 2.42 18.03
N MET A 128 -5.26 3.15 17.34
CA MET A 128 -5.98 4.29 17.91
C MET A 128 -6.87 3.89 19.09
N GLY A 129 -7.64 2.81 18.93
CA GLY A 129 -8.51 2.30 20.00
C GLY A 129 -7.71 1.80 21.21
N ALA A 130 -6.59 1.10 20.97
CA ALA A 130 -5.72 0.58 22.03
C ALA A 130 -5.05 1.68 22.88
N VAL A 131 -4.85 2.89 22.33
CA VAL A 131 -4.30 4.04 23.08
C VAL A 131 -5.37 4.94 23.70
N GLY A 132 -6.60 4.45 23.82
CA GLY A 132 -7.69 5.11 24.54
C GLY A 132 -8.47 6.15 23.74
N ILE A 133 -8.20 6.30 22.43
CA ILE A 133 -9.08 7.06 21.54
C ILE A 133 -10.26 6.15 21.18
N SER A 134 -11.19 6.00 22.12
CA SER A 134 -12.45 5.32 21.90
C SER A 134 -13.49 6.35 21.46
N SER A 135 -13.95 6.22 20.22
CA SER A 135 -15.10 6.95 19.70
C SER A 135 -16.12 5.92 19.26
N PRO A 136 -17.43 6.13 19.52
CA PRO A 136 -18.47 5.23 19.02
C PRO A 136 -18.47 5.12 17.49
N VAL A 137 -17.82 6.06 16.80
CA VAL A 137 -17.64 6.08 15.34
C VAL A 137 -16.49 5.18 14.87
N LEU A 138 -15.55 4.83 15.76
CA LEU A 138 -14.42 3.98 15.41
C LEU A 138 -14.84 2.50 15.44
N PRO A 139 -14.41 1.70 14.46
CA PRO A 139 -14.54 0.25 14.56
C PRO A 139 -13.77 -0.22 15.79
N PHE A 140 -14.23 -1.31 16.40
CA PHE A 140 -13.64 -1.93 17.60
C PHE A 140 -13.86 -1.20 18.94
N HIS A 141 -14.69 -0.15 19.00
CA HIS A 141 -14.98 0.55 20.26
C HIS A 141 -15.64 -0.32 21.36
N THR A 142 -16.27 -1.43 20.97
CA THR A 142 -16.87 -2.42 21.88
C THR A 142 -15.95 -3.61 22.18
N MET A 143 -14.78 -3.68 21.54
CA MET A 143 -13.86 -4.80 21.68
C MET A 143 -13.12 -4.71 23.01
N ASP A 144 -12.91 -5.85 23.66
CA ASP A 144 -12.09 -5.92 24.87
C ASP A 144 -10.68 -5.35 24.60
N PRO A 145 -10.13 -4.49 25.48
CA PRO A 145 -8.82 -3.86 25.26
C PRO A 145 -7.67 -4.85 25.06
N GLY A 146 -7.69 -5.98 25.77
CA GLY A 146 -6.68 -7.04 25.61
C GLY A 146 -6.78 -7.71 24.24
N LEU A 147 -8.00 -7.98 23.77
CA LEU A 147 -8.23 -8.54 22.44
C LEU A 147 -7.88 -7.52 21.33
N LEU A 148 -8.17 -6.24 21.53
CA LEU A 148 -7.85 -5.16 20.60
C LEU A 148 -6.34 -4.97 20.44
N ALA A 149 -5.58 -5.04 21.54
CA ALA A 149 -4.12 -5.01 21.51
C ALA A 149 -3.55 -6.19 20.72
N HIS A 150 -4.04 -7.42 20.97
CA HIS A 150 -3.64 -8.59 20.18
C HIS A 150 -3.95 -8.43 18.69
N PHE A 151 -5.14 -7.92 18.36
CA PHE A 151 -5.52 -7.64 16.97
C PHE A 151 -4.59 -6.60 16.32
N HIS A 152 -4.21 -5.54 17.06
CA HIS A 152 -3.23 -4.56 16.60
C HIS A 152 -1.86 -5.20 16.31
N HIS A 153 -1.35 -6.04 17.22
CA HIS A 153 -0.07 -6.74 17.01
C HIS A 153 -0.10 -7.67 15.79
N ILE A 154 -1.16 -8.47 15.63
CA ILE A 154 -1.31 -9.40 14.51
C ILE A 154 -1.44 -8.63 13.19
N SER A 155 -2.30 -7.61 13.14
CA SER A 155 -2.48 -6.80 11.93
C SER A 155 -1.21 -6.03 11.56
N GLY A 156 -0.45 -5.52 12.54
CA GLY A 156 0.86 -4.90 12.33
C GLY A 156 1.91 -5.87 11.79
N ALA A 157 2.00 -7.09 12.35
CA ALA A 157 2.91 -8.12 11.86
C ALA A 157 2.56 -8.55 10.42
N LEU A 158 1.27 -8.76 10.14
CA LEU A 158 0.78 -9.07 8.81
C LEU A 158 1.10 -7.95 7.80
N PHE A 159 0.92 -6.68 8.20
CA PHE A 159 1.28 -5.53 7.38
C PHE A 159 2.77 -5.56 6.99
N VAL A 160 3.67 -5.83 7.94
CA VAL A 160 5.12 -5.93 7.66
C VAL A 160 5.41 -7.06 6.67
N ILE A 161 4.83 -8.26 6.87
CA ILE A 161 5.00 -9.40 5.95
C ILE A 161 4.54 -9.02 4.54
N MET A 162 3.41 -8.34 4.43
CA MET A 162 2.87 -7.90 3.15
C MET A 162 3.75 -6.85 2.46
N ILE A 163 4.40 -5.96 3.22
CA ILE A 163 5.38 -5.03 2.66
C ILE A 163 6.60 -5.78 2.11
N ILE A 164 7.11 -6.77 2.85
CA ILE A 164 8.22 -7.62 2.38
C ILE A 164 7.84 -8.32 1.07
N LEU A 165 6.64 -8.91 1.01
CA LEU A 165 6.12 -9.54 -0.21
C LEU A 165 5.96 -8.53 -1.36
N HIS A 166 5.46 -7.33 -1.09
CA HIS A 166 5.32 -6.27 -2.08
C HIS A 166 6.68 -5.89 -2.67
N VAL A 167 7.69 -5.69 -1.84
CA VAL A 167 9.05 -5.38 -2.28
C VAL A 167 9.64 -6.53 -3.07
N ALA A 168 9.53 -7.78 -2.59
CA ALA A 168 10.05 -8.96 -3.27
C ALA A 168 9.40 -9.20 -4.64
N LEU A 169 8.10 -8.91 -4.77
CA LEU A 169 7.35 -9.07 -6.02
C LEU A 169 7.48 -7.88 -6.96
N SER A 170 7.95 -6.71 -6.51
CA SER A 170 8.03 -5.48 -7.31
C SER A 170 8.86 -5.65 -8.60
N VAL A 171 10.05 -6.24 -8.49
CA VAL A 171 10.96 -6.48 -9.62
C VAL A 171 10.40 -7.52 -10.59
N PRO A 172 10.01 -8.74 -10.18
CA PRO A 172 9.49 -9.73 -11.12
C PRO A 172 8.16 -9.29 -11.76
N ALA A 173 7.27 -8.62 -11.02
CA ALA A 173 6.05 -8.04 -11.58
C ALA A 173 6.35 -6.96 -12.63
N ARG A 174 7.34 -6.11 -12.37
CA ARG A 174 7.80 -5.10 -13.34
C ARG A 174 8.35 -5.75 -14.61
N ARG A 175 9.18 -6.78 -14.49
CA ARG A 175 9.75 -7.52 -15.64
C ARG A 175 8.65 -8.18 -16.49
N ALA A 176 7.70 -8.87 -15.86
CA ALA A 176 6.56 -9.47 -16.56
C ALA A 176 5.77 -8.41 -17.35
N ARG A 177 5.50 -7.25 -16.72
CA ARG A 177 4.82 -6.12 -17.35
C ARG A 177 5.62 -5.54 -18.53
N GLU A 178 6.92 -5.39 -18.40
CA GLU A 178 7.79 -4.84 -19.46
C GLU A 178 7.83 -5.77 -20.69
N LYS A 179 7.97 -7.09 -20.49
CA LYS A 179 7.90 -8.07 -21.59
C LYS A 179 6.56 -8.01 -22.34
N ALA A 180 5.45 -7.99 -21.61
CA ALA A 180 4.12 -7.89 -22.19
C ALA A 180 3.92 -6.57 -22.96
N ASN A 181 4.42 -5.45 -22.44
CA ASN A 181 4.37 -4.17 -23.15
C ASN A 181 5.19 -4.19 -24.46
N GLN A 182 6.31 -4.90 -24.49
CA GLN A 182 7.10 -5.07 -25.71
C GLN A 182 6.33 -5.86 -26.77
N ALA A 183 5.69 -6.97 -26.38
CA ALA A 183 4.86 -7.79 -27.28
C ALA A 183 3.67 -6.99 -27.88
N ILE A 184 3.02 -6.16 -27.06
CA ILE A 184 1.97 -5.25 -27.53
C ILE A 184 2.52 -4.24 -28.55
N SER A 185 3.74 -3.75 -28.34
CA SER A 185 4.35 -2.76 -29.21
C SER A 185 4.85 -3.32 -30.54
N SER A 186 5.17 -4.62 -30.61
CA SER A 186 5.54 -5.28 -31.87
C SER A 186 4.34 -5.65 -32.73
N ASN A 187 3.16 -5.77 -32.13
CA ASN A 187 1.92 -6.15 -32.80
C ASN A 187 1.10 -4.96 -33.34
N ASN A 188 1.54 -3.71 -33.10
CA ASN A 188 0.90 -2.47 -33.56
C ASN A 188 1.92 -1.55 -34.22
#